data_AF-I8HYP3-F1
#
_entry.id   AF-I8HYP3-F1
#
_cell.length_a   1.000
_cell.length_b   1.000
_cell.length_c   1.000
_cell.angle_alpha   90.00
_cell.angle_beta   90.00
_cell.angle_gamma   90.00
#
_symmetry.space_group_name_H-M   'P 1'
#
loop_
_entity.id
_entity.type
_entity.pdbx_description
1 polymer ?
#
loop_
_entity_poly.entity_id
_entity_poly.type
_entity_poly.pdbx_seq_one_letter_code
_entity_poly.pdbx_strand_id
1 'polypeptide(L)'
;MSISTAARTRTRHALLLATLLVLTACGGRGGPRGGCDRESPQQQRYSEKAVMRALGQVEADEQQRLAVLNAFDRDDAERRRLVTDGEQLRRDIASLSKSQPDYLARIEPLAKRKGELVTEELLIQARFDQAVVNTLTPEQLERWDEQFRQGVERGGFGESGGGRRGRRGPMG
;
A
#
# COMPACT_ATOMS: atom_id res chain seq x y z
N MET A 1 71.60 -38.25 21.49
CA MET A 1 71.74 -39.70 21.30
C MET A 1 70.54 -40.23 20.52
N SER A 2 70.84 -40.92 19.43
CA SER A 2 70.10 -41.98 18.72
C SER A 2 68.67 -41.78 18.21
N ILE A 3 68.59 -42.01 16.91
CA ILE A 3 67.47 -42.20 15.99
C ILE A 3 66.65 -43.45 16.38
N SER A 4 65.31 -43.40 16.25
CA SER A 4 64.57 -44.52 15.65
C SER A 4 63.22 -44.05 15.08
N THR A 5 63.14 -43.81 13.77
CA THR A 5 62.71 -44.71 12.67
C THR A 5 61.21 -44.98 12.60
N ALA A 6 60.66 -44.61 11.44
CA ALA A 6 59.28 -44.81 11.01
C ALA A 6 58.98 -46.25 10.57
N ALA A 7 57.73 -46.68 10.80
CA ALA A 7 56.97 -47.68 10.01
C ALA A 7 55.50 -47.47 10.42
N ARG A 8 54.54 -47.00 9.61
CA ARG A 8 54.13 -47.24 8.22
C ARG A 8 53.61 -48.66 7.95
N THR A 9 52.45 -48.95 8.52
CA THR A 9 51.44 -49.91 8.04
C THR A 9 50.10 -49.16 8.02
N ARG A 10 49.61 -48.63 6.88
CA ARG A 10 48.81 -49.35 5.84
C ARG A 10 47.84 -50.31 6.54
N THR A 11 46.52 -50.12 6.57
CA THR A 11 45.60 -49.61 5.55
C THR A 11 44.22 -49.37 6.17
N ARG A 12 43.78 -48.11 6.14
CA ARG A 12 42.43 -47.68 5.71
C ARG A 12 41.24 -48.45 6.32
N HIS A 13 41.02 -48.28 7.61
CA HIS A 13 39.66 -48.27 8.18
C HIS A 13 39.01 -46.94 7.78
N ALA A 14 38.48 -46.91 6.57
CA ALA A 14 37.87 -45.74 5.99
C ALA A 14 36.34 -45.84 6.12
N LEU A 15 35.78 -44.85 6.83
CA LEU A 15 34.37 -44.45 6.87
C LEU A 15 33.43 -45.42 7.58
N LEU A 16 33.14 -45.30 8.88
CA LEU A 16 32.56 -44.15 9.59
C LEU A 16 31.32 -43.57 8.92
N LEU A 17 30.16 -44.10 9.34
CA LEU A 17 28.94 -43.40 9.71
C LEU A 17 29.06 -41.86 9.77
N ALA A 18 28.38 -41.17 8.86
CA ALA A 18 27.99 -39.77 8.97
C ALA A 18 26.84 -39.48 7.96
N THR A 19 25.59 -39.51 8.44
CA THR A 19 24.71 -38.32 8.58
C THR A 19 24.24 -37.64 7.30
N LEU A 20 22.91 -37.71 7.10
CA LEU A 20 22.00 -36.58 6.85
C LEU A 20 22.41 -35.52 5.82
N LEU A 21 21.71 -35.49 4.68
CA LEU A 21 20.88 -34.37 4.21
C LEU A 21 20.52 -34.58 2.74
N VAL A 22 19.34 -35.19 2.51
CA VAL A 22 18.68 -35.13 1.20
C VAL A 22 18.02 -33.75 1.10
N LEU A 23 18.79 -32.75 0.66
CA LEU A 23 18.28 -31.50 0.10
C LEU A 23 18.35 -31.62 -1.42
N THR A 24 17.40 -32.34 -2.00
CA THR A 24 17.14 -32.32 -3.44
C THR A 24 15.69 -31.93 -3.68
N ALA A 25 15.49 -30.64 -3.90
CA ALA A 25 14.60 -30.12 -4.94
C ALA A 25 14.78 -28.61 -5.04
N CYS A 26 15.76 -28.19 -5.83
CA CYS A 26 15.75 -26.91 -6.51
C CYS A 26 14.58 -26.91 -7.51
N GLY A 27 13.36 -26.71 -7.00
CA GLY A 27 12.18 -26.41 -7.77
C GLY A 27 11.80 -24.96 -7.50
N GLY A 28 12.48 -24.03 -8.16
CA GLY A 28 12.17 -22.60 -8.11
C GLY A 28 10.81 -22.32 -8.74
N ARG A 29 9.75 -22.59 -7.99
CA ARG A 29 8.35 -22.34 -8.34
C ARG A 29 7.81 -21.31 -7.36
N GLY A 30 7.70 -20.06 -7.84
CA GLY A 30 6.83 -19.03 -7.27
C GLY A 30 7.00 -18.79 -5.78
N GLY A 31 8.13 -18.20 -5.38
CA GLY A 31 8.15 -17.47 -4.10
C GLY A 31 7.07 -16.38 -4.13
N PRO A 32 6.31 -16.19 -3.04
CA PRO A 32 5.27 -15.16 -3.01
C PRO A 32 5.95 -13.84 -3.36
N ARG A 33 5.44 -13.19 -4.40
CA ARG A 33 5.62 -11.75 -4.54
C ARG A 33 5.05 -11.21 -3.23
N GLY A 34 5.92 -10.90 -2.29
CA GLY A 34 5.60 -10.00 -1.20
C GLY A 34 5.14 -8.74 -1.90
N GLY A 35 3.83 -8.64 -2.09
CA GLY A 35 3.19 -7.37 -2.26
C GLY A 35 3.71 -6.58 -1.09
N CYS A 36 4.54 -5.58 -1.35
CA CYS A 36 4.43 -4.40 -0.54
C CYS A 36 2.95 -4.06 -0.63
N ASP A 37 2.21 -4.44 0.42
CA ASP A 37 0.89 -3.92 0.68
C ASP A 37 1.05 -2.43 0.52
N ARG A 38 0.61 -1.98 -0.66
CA ARG A 38 0.65 -0.59 -1.02
C ARG A 38 -0.54 -0.02 -0.27
N GLU A 39 -0.42 0.05 1.06
CA GLU A 39 -1.02 1.10 1.84
C GLU A 39 -0.40 2.39 1.32
N SER A 40 -0.87 2.77 0.13
CA SER A 40 -0.90 4.16 -0.27
C SER A 40 -1.67 4.82 0.87
N PRO A 41 -1.14 5.90 1.46
CA PRO A 41 -1.89 6.67 2.42
C PRO A 41 -3.27 6.90 1.83
N GLN A 42 -4.26 6.44 2.59
CA GLN A 42 -5.63 6.20 2.16
C GLN A 42 -6.05 7.32 1.23
N GLN A 43 -6.21 7.01 -0.06
CA GLN A 43 -6.96 7.86 -0.96
C GLN A 43 -8.26 8.18 -0.25
N GLN A 44 -8.47 9.46 0.07
CA GLN A 44 -9.70 10.07 0.56
C GLN A 44 -10.88 9.07 0.59
N ARG A 45 -11.10 8.44 1.75
CA ARG A 45 -12.04 7.29 1.90
C ARG A 45 -13.47 7.65 1.49
N TYR A 46 -13.78 8.95 1.50
CA TYR A 46 -15.11 9.47 1.32
C TYR A 46 -15.19 10.39 0.11
N SER A 47 -16.08 10.03 -0.83
CA SER A 47 -16.64 11.00 -1.78
C SER A 47 -17.97 11.50 -1.24
N GLU A 48 -18.35 12.72 -1.57
CA GLU A 48 -19.64 13.30 -1.18
C GLU A 48 -20.82 12.38 -1.54
N LYS A 49 -20.77 11.79 -2.74
CA LYS A 49 -21.76 10.80 -3.20
C LYS A 49 -21.80 9.54 -2.32
N ALA A 50 -20.64 9.07 -1.86
CA ALA A 50 -20.58 7.92 -0.96
C ALA A 50 -21.11 8.26 0.44
N VAL A 51 -20.79 9.46 0.94
CA VAL A 51 -21.33 9.99 2.22
C VAL A 51 -22.84 10.09 2.17
N MET A 52 -23.40 10.74 1.13
CA MET A 52 -24.86 10.85 0.97
C MET A 52 -25.55 9.49 0.91
N ARG A 53 -24.95 8.52 0.19
CA ARG A 53 -25.49 7.15 0.13
C ARG A 53 -25.45 6.48 1.50
N ALA A 54 -24.33 6.55 2.19
CA ALA A 54 -24.16 5.94 3.51
C ALA A 54 -25.15 6.53 4.51
N LEU A 55 -25.33 7.86 4.52
CA LEU A 55 -26.33 8.54 5.35
C LEU A 55 -27.76 8.04 5.12
N GLY A 56 -28.12 7.75 3.86
CA GLY A 56 -29.42 7.16 3.52
C GLY A 56 -29.57 5.71 4.03
N GLN A 57 -28.51 4.91 4.01
CA GLN A 57 -28.54 3.49 4.41
C GLN A 57 -28.50 3.27 5.91
N VAL A 58 -27.84 4.17 6.65
CA VAL A 58 -27.87 4.17 8.12
C VAL A 58 -29.14 4.83 8.67
N GLU A 59 -30.02 5.31 7.78
CA GLU A 59 -31.27 6.00 8.13
C GLU A 59 -31.02 7.18 9.07
N ALA A 60 -29.94 7.94 8.83
CA ALA A 60 -29.64 9.14 9.59
C ALA A 60 -30.81 10.12 9.48
N ASP A 61 -31.24 10.70 10.59
CA ASP A 61 -32.29 11.73 10.56
C ASP A 61 -31.79 13.03 9.90
N GLU A 62 -32.68 14.01 9.72
CA GLU A 62 -32.32 15.27 9.04
C GLU A 62 -31.22 16.05 9.77
N GLN A 63 -31.25 16.07 11.10
CA GLN A 63 -30.26 16.78 11.89
C GLN A 63 -28.89 16.10 11.79
N GLN A 64 -28.87 14.77 11.87
CA GLN A 64 -27.65 13.96 11.70
C GLN A 64 -27.07 14.11 10.29
N ARG A 65 -27.91 14.06 9.25
CA ARG A 65 -27.49 14.27 7.85
C ARG A 65 -26.84 15.62 7.67
N LEU A 66 -27.48 16.70 8.12
CA LEU A 66 -26.94 18.05 8.01
C LEU A 66 -25.62 18.19 8.78
N ALA A 67 -25.51 17.63 9.98
CA ALA A 67 -24.29 17.70 10.77
C ALA A 67 -23.11 16.99 10.08
N VAL A 68 -23.33 15.78 9.54
CA VAL A 68 -22.30 15.03 8.81
C VAL A 68 -21.92 15.75 7.51
N LEU A 69 -22.88 16.24 6.73
CA LEU A 69 -22.58 16.96 5.48
C LEU A 69 -21.83 18.27 5.74
N ASN A 70 -22.23 19.04 6.77
CA ASN A 70 -21.48 20.24 7.17
C ASN A 70 -20.05 19.91 7.65
N ALA A 71 -19.87 18.78 8.33
CA ALA A 71 -18.54 18.31 8.70
C ALA A 71 -17.72 17.88 7.49
N PHE A 72 -18.35 17.28 6.48
CA PHE A 72 -17.72 16.99 5.21
C PHE A 72 -17.27 18.31 4.57
N ASP A 73 -18.16 19.27 4.36
CA ASP A 73 -17.88 20.51 3.63
C ASP A 73 -16.88 21.44 4.31
N ARG A 74 -16.71 21.35 5.64
CA ARG A 74 -15.79 22.19 6.43
C ARG A 74 -14.39 22.30 5.83
N ASP A 75 -13.83 21.18 5.41
CA ASP A 75 -12.44 21.08 4.92
C ASP A 75 -12.36 20.99 3.37
N ASP A 76 -13.43 21.34 2.66
CA ASP A 76 -13.50 21.19 1.20
C ASP A 76 -12.42 21.99 0.45
N ALA A 77 -12.22 23.25 0.84
CA ALA A 77 -11.16 24.08 0.28
C ALA A 77 -9.76 23.46 0.50
N GLU A 78 -9.53 22.87 1.67
CA GLU A 78 -8.26 22.21 2.00
C GLU A 78 -8.07 20.95 1.16
N ARG A 79 -9.10 20.11 1.00
CA ARG A 79 -9.05 18.92 0.13
C ARG A 79 -8.77 19.29 -1.32
N ARG A 80 -9.40 20.32 -1.87
CA ARG A 80 -9.12 20.79 -3.24
C ARG A 80 -7.68 21.27 -3.40
N ARG A 81 -7.14 21.97 -2.38
CA ARG A 81 -5.72 22.35 -2.36
C ARG A 81 -4.83 21.12 -2.37
N LEU A 82 -5.09 20.13 -1.51
CA LEU A 82 -4.28 18.90 -1.44
C LEU A 82 -4.28 18.12 -2.76
N VAL A 83 -5.41 18.03 -3.45
CA VAL A 83 -5.48 17.41 -4.78
C VAL A 83 -4.57 18.14 -5.77
N THR A 84 -4.64 19.48 -5.78
CA THR A 84 -3.82 20.33 -6.66
C THR A 84 -2.33 20.19 -6.35
N ASP A 85 -1.96 20.30 -5.08
CA ASP A 85 -0.57 20.15 -4.61
C ASP A 85 -0.03 18.74 -4.91
N GLY A 86 -0.85 17.71 -4.71
CA GLY A 86 -0.50 16.32 -5.01
C GLY A 86 -0.33 16.05 -6.51
N GLU A 87 -1.11 16.71 -7.36
CA GLU A 87 -0.91 16.68 -8.83
C GLU A 87 0.38 17.37 -9.23
N GLN A 88 0.65 18.55 -8.67
CA GLN A 88 1.88 19.28 -8.96
C GLN A 88 3.11 18.48 -8.53
N LEU A 89 3.10 17.94 -7.32
CA LEU A 89 4.19 17.11 -6.80
C LEU A 89 4.44 15.87 -7.68
N ARG A 90 3.37 15.23 -8.20
CA ARG A 90 3.50 14.12 -9.15
C ARG A 90 4.19 14.56 -10.44
N ARG A 91 3.84 15.74 -10.98
CA ARG A 91 4.51 16.31 -12.16
C ARG A 91 5.98 16.63 -11.88
N ASP A 92 6.29 17.22 -10.73
CA ASP A 92 7.66 17.58 -10.34
C ASP A 92 8.54 16.33 -10.22
N ILE A 93 8.06 15.29 -9.54
CA ILE A 93 8.76 14.00 -9.44
C ILE A 93 8.95 13.36 -10.82
N ALA A 94 7.93 13.38 -11.68
CA ALA A 94 8.00 12.82 -13.02
C ALA A 94 8.99 13.57 -13.95
N SER A 95 9.26 14.85 -13.66
CA SER A 95 10.23 15.66 -14.41
C SER A 95 11.70 15.35 -14.07
N LEU A 96 11.96 14.63 -12.97
CA LEU A 96 13.32 14.29 -12.55
C LEU A 96 13.87 13.15 -13.41
N SER A 97 15.11 13.30 -13.88
CA SER A 97 15.85 12.18 -14.49
C SER A 97 16.70 11.48 -13.45
N LYS A 98 16.53 10.17 -13.33
CA LYS A 98 17.33 9.29 -12.46
C LYS A 98 18.82 9.24 -12.85
N SER A 99 19.18 9.69 -14.05
CA SER A 99 20.56 9.73 -14.52
C SER A 99 21.30 11.02 -14.15
N GLN A 100 20.61 12.01 -13.58
CA GLN A 100 21.24 13.27 -13.17
C GLN A 100 22.09 13.05 -11.91
N PRO A 101 23.31 13.61 -11.85
CA PRO A 101 24.22 13.43 -10.72
C PRO A 101 23.66 14.00 -9.41
N ASP A 102 22.75 14.97 -9.47
CA ASP A 102 22.09 15.62 -8.34
C ASP A 102 20.69 15.05 -8.05
N TYR A 103 20.29 13.93 -8.68
CA TYR A 103 18.94 13.36 -8.52
C TYR A 103 18.53 13.17 -7.05
N LEU A 104 19.43 12.67 -6.19
CA LEU A 104 19.15 12.46 -4.77
C LEU A 104 18.86 13.78 -4.04
N ALA A 105 19.64 14.83 -4.32
CA ALA A 105 19.42 16.15 -3.74
C ALA A 105 18.10 16.77 -4.23
N ARG A 106 17.67 16.46 -5.46
CA ARG A 106 16.42 16.97 -6.04
C ARG A 106 15.18 16.20 -5.57
N ILE A 107 15.27 14.89 -5.35
CA ILE A 107 14.13 14.06 -4.93
C ILE A 107 13.82 14.20 -3.43
N GLU A 108 14.83 14.45 -2.58
CA GLU A 108 14.67 14.58 -1.13
C GLU A 108 13.60 15.63 -0.71
N PRO A 109 13.64 16.89 -1.17
CA PRO A 109 12.61 17.87 -0.79
C PRO A 109 11.21 17.49 -1.30
N LEU A 110 11.12 16.82 -2.46
CA LEU A 110 9.84 16.33 -3.00
C LEU A 110 9.28 15.18 -2.15
N ALA A 111 10.14 14.29 -1.66
CA ALA A 111 9.75 13.22 -0.74
C ALA A 111 9.26 13.78 0.60
N LYS A 112 9.93 14.81 1.13
CA LYS A 112 9.48 15.51 2.33
C LYS A 112 8.09 16.14 2.12
N ARG A 113 7.91 16.89 1.02
CA ARG A 113 6.60 17.49 0.69
C ARG A 113 5.51 16.44 0.54
N LYS A 114 5.83 15.26 -0.02
CA LYS A 114 4.90 14.14 -0.09
C LYS A 114 4.43 13.70 1.29
N GLY A 115 5.35 13.58 2.25
CA GLY A 115 5.02 13.22 3.64
C GLY A 115 4.08 14.25 4.28
N GLU A 116 4.34 15.54 4.09
CA GLU A 116 3.50 16.63 4.60
C GLU A 116 2.07 16.55 4.06
N LEU A 117 1.89 16.40 2.73
CA LEU A 117 0.56 16.27 2.11
C LEU A 117 -0.23 15.08 2.65
N VAL A 118 0.46 13.95 2.89
CA VAL A 118 -0.15 12.75 3.47
C VAL A 118 -0.60 12.98 4.90
N THR A 119 0.23 13.65 5.71
CA THR A 119 -0.15 14.01 7.07
C THR A 119 -1.35 14.95 7.08
N GLU A 120 -1.39 15.95 6.19
CA GLU A 120 -2.51 16.88 6.05
C GLU A 120 -3.81 16.14 5.66
N GLU A 121 -3.75 15.20 4.69
CA GLU A 121 -4.90 14.39 4.28
C GLU A 121 -5.45 13.53 5.44
N LEU A 122 -4.56 12.87 6.19
CA LEU A 122 -4.94 12.05 7.34
C LEU A 122 -5.63 12.87 8.45
N LEU A 123 -5.17 14.11 8.67
CA LEU A 123 -5.78 14.98 9.68
C LEU A 123 -7.18 15.45 9.27
N ILE A 124 -7.39 15.78 7.99
CA ILE A 124 -8.74 16.10 7.47
C ILE A 124 -9.67 14.90 7.66
N GLN A 125 -9.18 13.72 7.26
CA GLN A 125 -9.92 12.48 7.35
C GLN A 125 -10.32 12.18 8.81
N ALA A 126 -9.36 12.24 9.74
CA ALA A 126 -9.61 12.02 11.17
C ALA A 126 -10.62 13.00 11.77
N ARG A 127 -10.58 14.28 11.38
CA ARG A 127 -11.57 15.29 11.83
C ARG A 127 -12.98 14.94 11.36
N PHE A 128 -13.12 14.48 10.12
CA PHE A 128 -14.40 14.06 9.58
C PHE A 128 -14.90 12.77 10.27
N ASP A 129 -14.03 11.76 10.44
CA ASP A 129 -14.37 10.52 11.16
C ASP A 129 -14.85 10.82 12.58
N GLN A 130 -14.15 11.71 13.31
CA GLN A 130 -14.57 12.12 14.65
C GLN A 130 -15.94 12.81 14.64
N ALA A 131 -16.25 13.61 13.62
CA ALA A 131 -17.55 14.26 13.50
C ALA A 131 -18.68 13.24 13.25
N VAL A 132 -18.42 12.22 12.43
CA VAL A 132 -19.37 11.12 12.19
C VAL A 132 -19.63 10.35 13.49
N VAL A 133 -18.58 9.95 14.21
CA VAL A 133 -18.67 9.24 15.50
C VAL A 133 -19.46 10.05 16.54
N ASN A 134 -19.31 11.36 16.56
CA ASN A 134 -20.03 12.22 17.50
C ASN A 134 -21.51 12.48 17.11
N THR A 135 -21.91 12.12 15.88
CA THR A 135 -23.24 12.46 15.34
C THR A 135 -24.16 11.25 15.24
N LEU A 136 -23.61 10.09 14.87
CA LEU A 136 -24.38 8.86 14.65
C LEU A 136 -24.47 8.03 15.93
N THR A 137 -25.55 7.24 16.07
CA THR A 137 -25.64 6.26 17.16
C THR A 137 -24.66 5.10 16.94
N PRO A 138 -24.32 4.30 17.98
CA PRO A 138 -23.47 3.12 17.83
C PRO A 138 -23.96 2.16 16.72
N GLU A 139 -25.26 1.89 16.65
CA GLU A 139 -25.86 0.99 15.64
C GLU A 139 -25.82 1.58 14.22
N GLN A 140 -25.88 2.91 14.10
CA GLN A 140 -25.70 3.59 12.83
C GLN A 140 -24.22 3.58 12.40
N LEU A 141 -23.28 3.69 13.34
CA LEU A 141 -21.84 3.61 13.07
C LEU A 141 -21.43 2.23 12.57
N GLU A 142 -21.97 1.15 13.14
CA GLU A 142 -21.71 -0.20 12.62
C GLU A 142 -22.16 -0.35 11.16
N ARG A 143 -23.35 0.16 10.83
CA ARG A 143 -23.85 0.16 9.45
C ARG A 143 -23.02 1.06 8.54
N TRP A 144 -22.58 2.22 9.05
CA TRP A 144 -21.71 3.15 8.34
C TRP A 144 -20.40 2.47 7.96
N ASP A 145 -19.71 1.86 8.93
CA ASP A 145 -18.44 1.19 8.74
C ASP A 145 -18.56 0.04 7.73
N GLU A 146 -19.67 -0.72 7.78
CA GLU A 146 -19.91 -1.79 6.81
C GLU A 146 -20.01 -1.27 5.37
N GLN A 147 -20.61 -0.09 5.13
CA GLN A 147 -20.66 0.50 3.79
C GLN A 147 -19.27 0.81 3.23
N PHE A 148 -18.36 1.28 4.08
CA PHE A 148 -17.02 1.67 3.65
C PHE A 148 -16.02 0.51 3.67
N ARG A 149 -16.26 -0.54 4.48
CA ARG A 149 -15.49 -1.79 4.45
C ARG A 149 -15.69 -2.54 3.14
N GLN A 150 -16.93 -2.65 2.66
CA GLN A 150 -17.25 -3.30 1.38
C GLN A 150 -16.71 -2.54 0.15
N GLY A 151 -16.45 -1.23 0.28
CA GLY A 151 -15.86 -0.39 -0.75
C GLY A 151 -14.38 -0.65 -1.00
N VAL A 152 -13.62 -1.02 0.05
CA VAL A 152 -12.19 -1.34 -0.05
C VAL A 152 -11.97 -2.68 -0.78
N GLU A 153 -12.88 -3.64 -0.62
CA GLU A 153 -12.78 -4.96 -1.27
C GLU A 153 -13.21 -4.94 -2.76
N ARG A 154 -14.06 -3.98 -3.18
CA ARG A 154 -14.50 -3.83 -4.59
C ARG A 154 -13.78 -2.72 -5.37
N GLY A 155 -12.99 -1.90 -4.69
CA GLY A 155 -12.44 -0.62 -5.19
C GLY A 155 -10.97 -0.60 -5.55
N GLY A 156 -10.35 -1.75 -5.89
CA GLY A 156 -9.03 -1.82 -6.49
C GLY A 156 -8.98 -1.27 -7.93
N PHE A 157 -9.47 -0.04 -8.16
CA PHE A 157 -9.40 0.64 -9.45
C PHE A 157 -8.08 1.39 -9.57
N GLY A 158 -7.03 0.61 -9.83
CA GLY A 158 -5.72 1.05 -10.28
C GLY A 158 -5.18 0.18 -11.42
N GLU A 159 -6.03 -0.57 -12.13
CA GLU A 159 -5.65 -1.34 -13.31
C GLU A 159 -6.35 -0.77 -14.56
N SER A 160 -5.79 0.32 -15.08
CA SER A 160 -6.00 0.84 -16.43
C SER A 160 -4.85 1.80 -16.71
N GLY A 161 -3.93 1.57 -17.63
CA GLY A 161 -3.76 0.48 -18.56
C GLY A 161 -2.42 0.61 -19.27
N GLY A 162 -1.90 -0.50 -19.79
CA GLY A 162 -0.68 -0.51 -20.58
C GLY A 162 -0.06 -1.88 -20.80
N GLY A 163 -0.85 -2.97 -20.73
CA GLY A 163 -0.36 -4.34 -20.83
C GLY A 163 -1.05 -5.18 -21.90
N ARG A 164 -1.21 -4.67 -23.13
CA ARG A 164 -1.59 -5.54 -24.26
C ARG A 164 -0.33 -6.18 -24.85
N ARG A 165 0.08 -7.33 -24.29
CA ARG A 165 0.88 -8.33 -25.01
C ARG A 165 0.02 -9.56 -25.29
N GLY A 166 -0.15 -9.85 -26.58
CA GLY A 166 -0.32 -11.22 -27.06
C GLY A 166 -1.71 -11.62 -27.56
N ARG A 167 -2.00 -11.36 -28.84
CA ARG A 167 -2.80 -12.30 -29.64
C ARG A 167 -1.98 -12.71 -30.86
N ARG A 168 -1.52 -13.96 -30.85
CA ARG A 168 -1.00 -14.70 -32.01
C ARG A 168 -2.11 -14.82 -33.07
N GLY A 169 -1.74 -14.60 -34.35
CA GLY A 169 -2.29 -15.22 -35.57
C GLY A 169 -3.72 -14.81 -36.00
N PRO A 170 -4.03 -14.85 -37.32
CA PRO A 170 -3.71 -15.98 -38.20
C PRO A 170 -2.92 -15.61 -39.47
N MET A 171 -2.44 -16.67 -40.14
CA MET A 171 -1.87 -16.66 -41.48
C MET A 171 -2.84 -16.10 -42.54
N GLY A 172 -2.26 -15.45 -43.54
CA GLY A 172 -2.81 -15.13 -44.85
C GLY A 172 -1.65 -14.75 -45.76
#